data_AF-A0A2K3PAX6-F1
#
_entry.id   AF-A0A2K3PAX6-F1
#
_cell.length_a   1.000
_cell.length_b   1.000
_cell.length_c   1.000
_cell.angle_alpha   90.00
_cell.angle_beta   90.00
_cell.angle_gamma   90.00
#
_symmetry.space_group_name_H-M   'P 1'
#
loop_
_entity.id
_entity.type
_entity.pdbx_description
1 polymer ?
#
loop_
_entity_poly.entity_id
_entity_poly.type
_entity_poly.pdbx_seq_one_letter_code
_entity_poly.pdbx_strand_id
1 'polypeptide(L)' 'MQNTIRKASKTITEQEARQILGVTEKTPWEDIIKKYERLFENNAKNGSFYLQSKVYRAKECLESIYKGKGEGGPS' A
#
# COMPACT_ATOMS: atom_id res chain seq x y z
N MET A 1 16.25 -7.94 -31.66
CA MET A 1 15.57 -8.25 -30.38
C MET A 1 15.46 -6.95 -29.60
N GLN A 2 14.31 -6.28 -29.65
CA GLN A 2 14.11 -4.99 -28.98
C GLN A 2 13.86 -5.25 -27.49
N ASN A 3 14.92 -5.15 -26.70
CA ASN A 3 14.84 -5.22 -25.25
C ASN A 3 14.20 -3.92 -24.76
N THR A 4 12.87 -3.85 -24.82
CA THR A 4 12.10 -2.73 -24.27
C THR A 4 12.18 -2.86 -22.75
N ILE A 5 13.23 -2.31 -22.17
CA ILE A 5 13.30 -1.98 -20.74
C ILE A 5 12.25 -0.88 -20.53
N ARG A 6 10.96 -1.26 -20.53
CA ARG A 6 9.97 -0.46 -19.84
C ARG A 6 10.40 -0.54 -18.40
N LYS A 7 10.97 0.56 -17.91
CA LYS A 7 11.12 0.86 -16.50
C LYS A 7 9.75 0.73 -15.87
N ALA A 8 9.35 -0.50 -15.57
CA ALA A 8 8.17 -0.82 -14.81
C ALA A 8 8.51 -0.45 -13.38
N SER A 9 8.49 0.85 -13.10
CA SER A 9 8.05 1.33 -11.81
C SER A 9 6.66 0.72 -11.62
N LYS A 10 6.59 -0.55 -11.19
CA LYS A 10 5.34 -1.23 -10.90
C LYS A 10 4.74 -0.45 -9.74
N THR A 11 3.84 0.47 -10.09
CA THR A 11 2.94 1.11 -9.15
C THR A 11 2.21 -0.02 -8.45
N ILE A 12 2.25 -0.02 -7.11
CA ILE A 12 1.55 -1.03 -6.32
C ILE A 12 0.05 -0.87 -6.59
N THR A 13 -0.59 -1.96 -7.00
CA THR A 13 -2.04 -2.01 -7.19
C THR A 13 -2.76 -2.07 -5.84
N GLU A 14 -4.05 -1.71 -5.81
CA GLU A 14 -4.87 -1.83 -4.59
C GLU A 14 -4.81 -3.25 -4.00
N GLN A 15 -4.92 -4.27 -4.86
CA GLN A 15 -4.89 -5.66 -4.45
C GLN A 15 -3.55 -6.04 -3.80
N GLU A 16 -2.43 -5.65 -4.43
CA GLU A 16 -1.09 -5.88 -3.86
C GLU A 16 -0.91 -5.12 -2.53
N ALA A 17 -1.40 -3.89 -2.45
CA ALA A 17 -1.33 -3.10 -1.21
C ALA A 17 -2.09 -3.78 -0.06
N ARG A 18 -3.30 -4.28 -0.35
CA ARG A 18 -4.11 -5.05 0.61
C ARG A 18 -3.41 -6.32 1.05
N GLN A 19 -2.77 -7.04 0.13
CA GLN A 19 -2.00 -8.24 0.45
C GLN A 19 -0.78 -7.92 1.33
N ILE A 20 -0.02 -6.86 1.01
CA ILE A 20 1.16 -6.43 1.78
C ILE A 20 0.77 -6.07 3.23
N LEU A 21 -0.37 -5.39 3.43
CA LEU A 21 -0.85 -5.03 4.77
C LEU A 21 -1.68 -6.13 5.43
N GLY A 22 -1.97 -7.24 4.73
CA GLY A 22 -2.80 -8.33 5.24
C GLY A 22 -4.24 -7.89 5.56
N VAL A 23 -4.84 -7.06 4.70
CA VAL A 23 -6.20 -6.50 4.87
C VAL A 23 -7.12 -6.90 3.72
N THR A 24 -8.42 -6.74 3.92
CA THR A 24 -9.46 -7.03 2.92
C THR A 24 -10.23 -5.76 2.55
N GLU A 25 -11.04 -5.83 1.49
CA GLU A 25 -11.94 -4.75 1.04
C GLU A 25 -12.83 -4.17 2.14
N LYS A 26 -13.20 -4.99 3.11
CA LYS A 26 -14.08 -4.62 4.23
C LYS A 26 -13.33 -4.10 5.45
N THR A 27 -12.00 -4.08 5.44
CA THR A 27 -11.22 -3.60 6.58
C THR A 27 -11.39 -2.09 6.71
N PRO A 28 -11.82 -1.56 7.87
CA PRO A 28 -11.98 -0.13 8.06
C PRO A 28 -10.63 0.59 8.04
N TRP A 29 -10.65 1.87 7.66
CA TRP A 29 -9.42 2.66 7.49
C TRP A 29 -8.55 2.69 8.74
N GLU A 30 -9.14 2.83 9.92
CA GLU A 30 -8.42 2.84 11.20
C GLU A 30 -7.63 1.53 11.43
N ASP A 31 -8.18 0.38 11.06
CA ASP A 31 -7.49 -0.90 11.20
C ASP A 31 -6.40 -1.10 10.14
N ILE A 32 -6.55 -0.48 8.97
CA ILE A 32 -5.49 -0.42 7.96
C ILE A 32 -4.29 0.37 8.51
N ILE A 33 -4.52 1.51 9.15
CA ILE A 33 -3.47 2.33 9.76
C ILE A 33 -2.76 1.55 10.88
N LYS A 34 -3.50 0.93 11.81
CA LYS A 34 -2.91 0.13 12.89
C LYS A 34 -2.03 -1.01 12.36
N LYS A 35 -2.48 -1.71 11.30
CA LYS A 35 -1.67 -2.77 10.66
C LYS A 35 -0.43 -2.21 9.98
N TYR A 36 -0.55 -1.08 9.30
CA TYR A 36 0.59 -0.38 8.70
C TYR A 36 1.63 -0.03 9.77
N GLU A 37 1.24 0.62 10.87
CA GLU A 37 2.17 1.04 11.93
C GLU A 37 2.92 -0.16 12.52
N ARG A 38 2.20 -1.24 12.85
CA ARG A 38 2.81 -2.48 13.37
C ARG A 38 3.81 -3.09 12.39
N LEU A 39 3.45 -3.19 11.11
CA LEU A 39 4.33 -3.76 10.08
C LEU A 39 5.54 -2.86 9.83
N PHE A 40 5.34 -1.54 9.80
CA PHE A 40 6.39 -0.56 9.54
C PHE A 40 7.40 -0.54 10.69
N GLU A 41 6.94 -0.51 11.94
CA GLU A 41 7.82 -0.55 13.11
C GLU A 41 8.60 -1.87 13.19
N ASN A 42 7.92 -3.01 12.99
CA ASN A 42 8.59 -4.31 13.01
C ASN A 42 9.63 -4.42 11.89
N ASN A 43 9.34 -3.92 10.68
CA ASN A 43 10.29 -3.92 9.57
C ASN A 43 11.44 -2.92 9.77
N ALA A 44 11.25 -1.83 10.49
CA ALA A 44 12.33 -0.92 10.86
C ALA A 44 13.31 -1.57 11.85
N LYS A 45 12.83 -2.43 12.75
CA LYS A 45 13.64 -3.14 13.75
C LYS A 45 14.30 -4.41 13.20
N ASN A 46 13.53 -5.21 12.47
CA ASN A 46 13.88 -6.59 12.09
C ASN A 46 13.89 -6.85 10.58
N GLY A 47 13.47 -5.87 9.78
CA GLY A 47 13.33 -6.00 8.33
C GLY A 47 14.46 -5.33 7.56
N SER A 48 14.20 -5.12 6.27
CA SER A 48 15.08 -4.36 5.39
C SER A 48 14.39 -3.09 4.91
N PHE A 49 15.20 -2.12 4.47
CA PHE A 49 14.70 -0.90 3.84
C PHE A 49 13.74 -1.19 2.66
N TYR A 50 13.97 -2.28 1.93
CA TYR A 50 13.08 -2.71 0.85
C TYR A 50 11.69 -3.11 1.37
N LEU A 51 11.63 -3.94 2.42
CA LEU A 51 10.36 -4.37 3.02
C LEU A 51 9.60 -3.20 3.64
N GLN A 52 10.32 -2.31 4.32
CA GLN A 52 9.75 -1.09 4.87
C GLN A 52 9.21 -0.17 3.76
N SER A 53 9.95 0.00 2.67
CA SER A 53 9.51 0.77 1.49
C SER A 53 8.27 0.16 0.82
N LYS A 54 8.12 -1.17 0.82
CA LYS A 54 6.93 -1.85 0.29
C LYS A 54 5.69 -1.60 1.15
N VAL A 55 5.83 -1.70 2.47
CA VAL A 55 4.75 -1.39 3.42
C VAL A 55 4.32 0.07 3.33
N TYR A 56 5.29 0.99 3.21
CA TYR A 56 5.02 2.41 3.00
C TYR A 56 4.23 2.67 1.71
N ARG A 57 4.69 2.15 0.57
CA ARG A 57 4.01 2.32 -0.73
C ARG A 57 2.62 1.67 -0.76
N ALA A 58 2.43 0.56 -0.04
CA ALA A 58 1.11 -0.06 0.10
C ALA A 58 0.13 0.88 0.82
N LYS A 59 0.57 1.54 1.89
CA LYS A 59 -0.25 2.53 2.60
C LYS A 59 -0.57 3.74 1.73
N GLU A 60 0.39 4.28 0.98
CA GLU A 60 0.14 5.41 0.05
C GLU A 60 -0.89 5.05 -1.03
N CYS A 61 -0.81 3.84 -1.58
CA CYS A 61 -1.77 3.34 -2.56
C CYS A 61 -3.21 3.35 -2.00
N LEU A 62 -3.41 2.76 -0.81
CA LEU A 62 -4.73 2.71 -0.17
C LEU A 62 -5.21 4.09 0.28
N GLU A 63 -4.30 4.98 0.69
CA GLU A 63 -4.66 6.35 1.07
C GLU A 63 -5.19 7.15 -0.12
N SER A 64 -4.55 7.02 -1.29
CA SER A 64 -5.01 7.66 -2.52
C SER A 64 -6.44 7.21 -2.88
N ILE A 65 -6.73 5.92 -2.73
CA ILE A 65 -8.07 5.35 -3.00
C ILE A 65 -9.08 5.81 -1.95
N TYR A 66 -8.70 5.83 -0.67
CA TYR A 66 -9.57 6.27 0.42
C TYR A 66 -9.96 7.75 0.26
N LYS A 67 -8.99 8.61 -0.07
CA LYS A 67 -9.22 10.04 -0.35
C LYS A 67 -10.07 10.23 -1.61
N GLY A 68 -9.77 9.51 -2.69
CA GLY A 68 -10.57 9.55 -3.93
C GLY A 68 -12.01 9.08 -3.75
N LYS A 69 -12.28 8.17 -2.79
CA LYS A 69 -13.64 7.78 -2.40
C LYS A 69 -14.34 8.83 -1.53
N GLY A 70 -13.59 9.67 -0.81
CA GLY A 70 -14.12 10.78 -0.03
C GLY A 70 -14.58 11.98 -0.86
N GLU A 71 -14.00 12.18 -2.04
CA GLU A 71 -14.34 13.29 -2.97
C GLU A 71 -15.36 12.91 -4.06
N GLY A 72 -15.94 11.71 -4.00
CA GLY A 72 -16.90 11.18 -4.98
C GLY A 72 -18.26 10.77 -4.39
N GLY A 73 -18.69 11.35 -3.27
CA GLY A 73 -20.03 11.15 -2.71
C GLY A 73 -21.09 11.95 -3.48
N PRO A 74 -22.27 11.38 -3.80
CA PRO A 74 -23.21 11.92 -4.77
C PRO A 74 -23.86 13.21 -4.26
N SER A 75 -23.98 14.19 -5.15
CA SER A 75 -25.04 15.21 -5.11
C SER A 75 -25.90 15.04 -6.35
#